data_AF-A0A8X6MDA7-F1
#
_entry.id   AF-A0A8X6MDA7-F1
#
_cell.length_a   1.000
_cell.length_b   1.000
_cell.length_c   1.000
_cell.angle_alpha   90.00
_cell.angle_beta   90.00
_cell.angle_gamma   90.00
#
_symmetry.space_group_name_H-M   'P 1'
#
loop_
_entity.id
_entity.type
_entity.pdbx_description
1 polymer ?
#
loop_
_entity_poly.entity_id
_entity_poly.type
_entity_poly.pdbx_seq_one_letter_code
_entity_poly.pdbx_strand_id
1 'polypeptide(L)'
;MASAFSELCDPESLLNAVVVDHLQCLNETFSNTLCVEESEVSLADYKEPISDTPIEEGFTIPSHIYCLRDILITSCIVNDISKNCGELMKDATLEILRGSLYLQQSCSFSDAKRILDQMEDFELKQRTKDYVIEVLSKLIETQFTTPYFSEMLE
;
A
#
# COMPACT_ATOMS: atom_id res chain seq x y z
N MET A 1 19.02 0.42 -12.81
CA MET A 1 17.65 -0.13 -12.82
C MET A 1 16.74 1.02 -13.20
N ALA A 2 15.98 0.93 -14.29
CA ALA A 2 14.98 1.93 -14.60
C ALA A 2 13.92 1.92 -13.48
N SER A 3 13.46 3.08 -13.04
CA SER A 3 12.34 3.13 -12.09
C SER A 3 11.04 2.79 -12.82
N ALA A 4 10.05 2.24 -12.12
CA ALA A 4 8.74 1.96 -12.72
C ALA A 4 8.15 3.19 -13.45
N PHE A 5 8.37 4.39 -12.92
CA PHE A 5 7.94 5.62 -13.56
C PHE A 5 8.70 5.94 -14.85
N SER A 6 10.00 5.64 -14.93
CA SER A 6 10.74 5.82 -16.18
C SER A 6 10.25 4.86 -17.27
N GLU A 7 9.94 3.61 -16.94
CA GLU A 7 9.35 2.66 -17.90
C GLU A 7 7.93 3.08 -18.29
N LEU A 8 7.11 3.52 -17.34
CA LEU A 8 5.77 4.03 -17.61
C LEU A 8 5.78 5.23 -18.57
N CYS A 9 6.80 6.08 -18.50
CA CYS A 9 6.95 7.26 -19.36
C CYS A 9 7.67 6.98 -20.68
N ASP A 10 8.21 5.77 -20.88
CA ASP A 10 8.90 5.37 -22.11
C ASP A 10 7.88 4.78 -23.11
N PRO A 11 7.59 5.46 -24.23
CA PRO A 11 6.62 4.97 -25.23
C PRO A 11 7.01 3.66 -25.89
N GLU A 12 8.29 3.26 -25.81
CA GLU A 12 8.77 1.98 -26.37
C GLU A 12 8.65 0.83 -25.36
N SER A 13 8.28 1.10 -24.10
CA SER A 13 8.20 0.08 -23.07
C SER A 13 6.89 -0.71 -23.12
N LEU A 14 6.96 -1.98 -22.72
CA LEU A 14 5.78 -2.83 -22.58
C LEU A 14 4.83 -2.31 -21.50
N LEU A 15 5.38 -1.76 -20.40
CA LEU A 15 4.58 -1.22 -19.31
C LEU A 15 3.74 -0.02 -19.77
N ASN A 16 4.34 0.90 -20.54
CA ASN A 16 3.64 2.02 -21.13
C ASN A 16 2.53 1.53 -22.07
N ALA A 17 2.85 0.61 -22.97
CA ALA A 17 1.88 0.07 -23.93
C ALA A 17 0.65 -0.54 -23.23
N VAL A 18 0.87 -1.35 -22.18
CA VAL A 18 -0.22 -1.94 -21.40
C VAL A 18 -1.06 -0.86 -20.73
N VAL A 19 -0.44 0.11 -20.05
CA VAL A 19 -1.18 1.15 -19.31
C VAL A 19 -1.97 2.05 -20.26
N VAL A 20 -1.37 2.47 -21.37
CA VAL A 20 -2.02 3.32 -22.38
C VAL A 20 -3.25 2.65 -22.97
N ASP A 21 -3.17 1.35 -23.28
CA ASP A 21 -4.29 0.57 -23.82
C ASP A 21 -5.46 0.43 -22.83
N HIS A 22 -5.18 0.56 -21.52
CA HIS A 22 -6.17 0.39 -20.45
C HIS A 22 -6.64 1.71 -19.81
N LEU A 23 -6.25 2.88 -20.33
CA LEU A 23 -6.57 4.18 -19.71
C LEU A 23 -8.06 4.41 -19.46
N GLN A 24 -8.92 3.99 -20.39
CA GLN A 24 -10.37 4.12 -20.21
C GLN A 24 -10.84 3.29 -19.01
N CYS A 25 -10.41 2.03 -18.92
CA CYS A 25 -10.78 1.14 -17.82
C CYS A 25 -10.23 1.64 -16.48
N LEU A 26 -8.99 2.14 -16.46
CA LEU A 26 -8.39 2.74 -15.26
C LEU A 26 -9.21 3.96 -14.81
N ASN A 27 -9.59 4.84 -15.74
CA ASN A 27 -10.43 5.99 -15.42
C ASN A 27 -11.78 5.57 -14.83
N GLU A 28 -12.46 4.59 -15.43
CA GLU A 28 -13.72 4.06 -14.90
C GLU A 28 -13.53 3.41 -13.52
N THR A 29 -12.43 2.70 -13.31
CA THR A 29 -12.10 2.06 -12.02
C THR A 29 -11.87 3.10 -10.94
N PHE A 30 -10.98 4.07 -11.16
CA PHE A 30 -10.65 5.09 -10.17
C PHE A 30 -11.78 6.09 -9.93
N SER A 31 -12.68 6.28 -10.89
CA SER A 31 -13.87 7.13 -10.70
C SER A 31 -14.92 6.50 -9.77
N ASN A 32 -14.89 5.19 -9.57
CA ASN A 32 -15.91 4.45 -8.84
C ASN A 32 -15.38 3.66 -7.64
N THR A 33 -14.05 3.61 -7.46
CA THR A 33 -13.45 2.88 -6.35
C THR A 33 -13.76 3.54 -5.01
N LEU A 34 -13.98 2.72 -3.98
CA LEU A 34 -14.20 3.14 -2.60
C LEU A 34 -13.03 2.74 -1.69
N CYS A 35 -11.87 2.38 -2.26
CA CYS A 35 -10.78 1.78 -1.50
C CYS A 35 -10.27 2.65 -0.35
N VAL A 36 -10.32 3.98 -0.51
CA VAL A 36 -9.90 4.91 0.56
C VAL A 36 -10.94 4.89 1.68
N GLU A 37 -12.22 5.04 1.34
CA GLU A 37 -13.33 5.05 2.28
C GLU A 37 -13.46 3.71 3.02
N GLU A 38 -13.37 2.59 2.31
CA GLU A 38 -13.42 1.24 2.90
C GLU A 38 -12.24 1.00 3.86
N SER A 39 -11.04 1.48 3.52
CA SER A 39 -9.86 1.37 4.39
C SER A 39 -9.98 2.26 5.63
N GLU A 40 -10.51 3.49 5.47
CA GLU A 40 -10.76 4.39 6.61
C GLU A 40 -11.81 3.82 7.57
N VAL A 41 -12.89 3.23 7.05
CA VAL A 41 -13.92 2.57 7.86
C VAL A 41 -13.31 1.38 8.61
N SER A 42 -12.49 0.57 7.94
CA SER A 42 -11.83 -0.58 8.56
C SER A 42 -10.83 -0.21 9.65
N LEU A 43 -10.34 1.04 9.64
CA LEU A 43 -9.33 1.52 10.57
C LEU A 43 -9.84 2.60 11.55
N ALA A 44 -11.14 2.88 11.55
CA ALA A 44 -11.73 3.97 12.33
C ALA A 44 -11.46 3.81 13.84
N ASP A 45 -11.50 2.59 14.35
CA ASP A 45 -11.36 2.28 15.78
C ASP A 45 -9.91 2.35 16.29
N TYR A 46 -8.92 2.49 15.39
CA TYR A 46 -7.50 2.60 15.75
C TYR A 46 -7.00 4.05 15.75
N LYS A 47 -7.92 5.02 15.66
CA LYS A 47 -7.61 6.45 15.79
C LYS A 47 -7.46 6.79 17.27
N GLU A 48 -6.30 7.32 17.66
CA GLU A 48 -6.02 7.67 19.05
C GLU A 48 -6.36 9.15 19.30
N PRO A 49 -6.99 9.52 20.43
CA PRO A 49 -7.23 10.92 20.78
C PRO A 49 -5.93 11.68 21.06
N ILE A 50 -5.83 12.94 20.65
CA ILE A 50 -4.60 13.76 20.71
C ILE A 50 -4.22 14.19 22.15
N SER A 51 -5.17 14.38 23.08
CA SER A 51 -4.92 14.42 24.53
C SER A 51 -6.22 14.61 25.35
N ASP A 52 -6.13 14.38 26.66
CA ASP A 52 -7.14 14.62 27.71
C ASP A 52 -7.50 16.11 27.98
N THR A 53 -7.13 17.06 27.10
CA THR A 53 -7.42 18.48 27.33
C THR A 53 -8.68 18.96 26.59
N PRO A 54 -9.62 19.68 27.23
CA PRO A 54 -10.97 19.92 26.70
C PRO A 54 -11.07 20.84 25.48
N ILE A 55 -9.95 21.26 24.87
CA ILE A 55 -9.90 22.43 23.99
C ILE A 55 -9.54 22.07 22.54
N GLU A 56 -8.97 20.91 22.27
CA GLU A 56 -8.69 20.45 20.90
C GLU A 56 -9.14 18.99 20.73
N GLU A 57 -10.38 18.79 20.26
CA GLU A 57 -10.85 17.50 19.76
C GLU A 57 -10.07 17.14 18.49
N GLY A 58 -8.93 16.49 18.66
CA GLY A 58 -8.14 15.97 17.56
C GLY A 58 -7.88 14.47 17.72
N PHE A 59 -7.71 13.78 16.61
CA PHE A 59 -7.27 12.38 16.57
C PHE A 59 -5.92 12.30 15.86
N THR A 60 -4.96 11.61 16.47
CA THR A 60 -3.71 11.18 15.82
C THR A 60 -3.86 9.75 15.34
N ILE A 61 -3.43 9.51 14.11
CA ILE A 61 -3.29 8.17 13.57
C ILE A 61 -1.85 7.73 13.82
N PRO A 62 -1.61 6.64 14.56
CA PRO A 62 -0.25 6.13 14.75
C PRO A 62 0.42 5.77 13.41
N SER A 63 1.75 5.92 13.32
CA SER A 63 2.52 5.63 12.08
C SER A 63 2.24 4.24 11.49
N HIS A 64 2.20 3.21 12.34
CA HIS A 64 1.91 1.85 11.93
C HIS A 64 0.49 1.67 11.35
N ILE A 65 -0.48 2.49 11.75
CA ILE A 65 -1.82 2.48 11.16
C ILE A 65 -1.79 3.07 9.75
N TYR A 66 -0.93 4.04 9.45
CA TYR A 66 -0.71 4.50 8.06
C TYR A 66 -0.11 3.41 7.18
N CYS A 67 0.87 2.65 7.68
CA CYS A 67 1.40 1.51 6.93
C CYS A 67 0.28 0.49 6.62
N LEU A 68 -0.52 0.10 7.62
CA LEU A 68 -1.62 -0.82 7.42
C LEU A 68 -2.65 -0.27 6.42
N ARG A 69 -3.01 1.01 6.54
CA ARG A 69 -3.91 1.72 5.62
C ARG A 69 -3.43 1.63 4.18
N ASP A 70 -2.16 1.94 3.92
CA ASP A 70 -1.62 1.93 2.56
C ASP A 70 -1.59 0.52 1.98
N ILE A 71 -1.34 -0.52 2.78
CA ILE A 71 -1.45 -1.92 2.36
C ILE A 71 -2.88 -2.27 1.98
N LEU A 72 -3.87 -1.87 2.79
CA LEU A 72 -5.30 -2.13 2.54
C LEU A 72 -5.77 -1.41 1.27
N ILE A 73 -5.45 -0.12 1.12
CA ILE A 73 -5.77 0.67 -0.08
C ILE A 73 -5.15 0.03 -1.31
N THR A 74 -3.87 -0.33 -1.24
CA THR A 74 -3.16 -0.94 -2.37
C THR A 74 -3.78 -2.29 -2.75
N SER A 75 -4.10 -3.14 -1.76
CA SER A 75 -4.78 -4.42 -2.00
C SER A 75 -6.12 -4.23 -2.69
N CYS A 76 -6.88 -3.24 -2.24
CA CYS A 76 -8.20 -2.95 -2.78
C CYS A 76 -8.10 -2.43 -4.23
N ILE A 77 -7.20 -1.47 -4.49
CA ILE A 77 -6.98 -0.90 -5.84
C ILE A 77 -6.56 -2.00 -6.82
N VAL A 78 -5.60 -2.85 -6.45
CA VAL A 78 -5.14 -3.96 -7.30
C VAL A 78 -6.28 -4.93 -7.62
N ASN A 79 -7.16 -5.18 -6.66
CA ASN A 79 -8.31 -6.06 -6.83
C ASN A 79 -9.40 -5.41 -7.71
N ASP A 80 -9.67 -4.12 -7.56
CA ASP A 80 -10.60 -3.39 -8.43
C ASP A 80 -10.09 -3.33 -9.88
N ILE A 81 -8.78 -3.07 -10.06
CA ILE A 81 -8.14 -3.12 -11.38
C ILE A 81 -8.19 -4.52 -11.99
N SER A 82 -7.89 -5.57 -11.22
CA SER A 82 -7.99 -6.97 -11.69
C SER A 82 -9.40 -7.30 -12.18
N LYS A 83 -10.43 -6.91 -11.42
CA LYS A 83 -11.83 -7.15 -11.76
C LYS A 83 -12.28 -6.39 -13.01
N ASN A 84 -11.88 -5.14 -13.15
CA ASN A 84 -12.39 -4.26 -14.20
C ASN A 84 -11.54 -4.31 -15.47
N CYS A 85 -10.21 -4.37 -15.33
CA CYS A 85 -9.24 -4.23 -16.42
C CYS A 85 -8.47 -5.52 -16.71
N GLY A 86 -8.71 -6.60 -15.95
CA GLY A 86 -8.13 -7.92 -16.17
C GLY A 86 -6.75 -8.14 -15.54
N GLU A 87 -6.27 -9.39 -15.65
CA GLU A 87 -5.04 -9.83 -14.98
C GLU A 87 -3.77 -9.16 -15.51
N LEU A 88 -3.71 -8.81 -16.81
CA LEU A 88 -2.55 -8.13 -17.38
C LEU A 88 -2.33 -6.75 -16.72
N MET A 89 -3.42 -5.99 -16.53
CA MET A 89 -3.34 -4.68 -15.88
C MET A 89 -3.09 -4.79 -14.37
N LYS A 90 -3.57 -5.86 -13.73
CA LYS A 90 -3.21 -6.18 -12.35
C LYS A 90 -1.70 -6.43 -12.21
N ASP A 91 -1.10 -7.21 -13.10
CA ASP A 91 0.34 -7.50 -13.08
C ASP A 91 1.17 -6.23 -13.29
N ALA A 92 0.79 -5.40 -14.28
CA ALA A 92 1.40 -4.09 -14.51
C ALA A 92 1.27 -3.16 -13.29
N THR A 93 0.12 -3.17 -12.61
CA THR A 93 -0.08 -2.38 -11.38
C THR A 93 0.85 -2.86 -10.26
N LEU A 94 0.97 -4.17 -10.07
CA LEU A 94 1.89 -4.74 -9.08
C LEU A 94 3.35 -4.42 -9.39
N GLU A 95 3.72 -4.40 -10.67
CA GLU A 95 5.04 -3.98 -11.13
C GLU A 95 5.31 -2.49 -10.81
N ILE A 96 4.35 -1.60 -11.09
CA ILE A 96 4.43 -0.17 -10.74
C ILE A 96 4.58 0.03 -9.23
N LEU A 97 3.76 -0.64 -8.42
CA LEU A 97 3.81 -0.54 -6.97
C LEU A 97 5.16 -1.02 -6.41
N ARG A 98 5.70 -2.12 -6.94
CA ARG A 98 7.02 -2.64 -6.54
C ARG A 98 8.15 -1.70 -6.97
N GLY A 99 8.16 -1.26 -8.22
CA GLY A 99 9.22 -0.42 -8.77
C GLY A 99 9.19 1.04 -8.29
N SER A 100 8.05 1.51 -7.76
CA SER A 100 7.94 2.81 -7.09
C SER A 100 8.39 2.81 -5.62
N LEU A 101 8.58 1.62 -5.03
CA LEU A 101 8.87 1.43 -3.61
C LEU A 101 7.80 2.04 -2.70
N TYR A 102 6.54 2.13 -3.16
CA TYR A 102 5.47 2.84 -2.48
C TYR A 102 5.28 2.35 -1.03
N LEU A 103 5.12 1.05 -0.83
CA LEU A 103 4.92 0.46 0.50
C LEU A 103 6.18 0.48 1.37
N GLN A 104 7.37 0.45 0.77
CA GLN A 104 8.63 0.58 1.51
C GLN A 104 8.81 2.01 2.05
N GLN A 105 8.29 3.01 1.35
CA GLN A 105 8.31 4.40 1.81
C GLN A 105 7.25 4.69 2.88
N SER A 106 6.09 4.05 2.80
CA SER A 106 5.02 4.22 3.80
C SER A 106 5.13 3.31 5.01
N CYS A 107 5.96 2.27 4.96
CA CYS A 107 6.09 1.29 6.05
C CYS A 107 7.54 1.09 6.50
N SER A 108 7.88 1.65 7.66
CA SER A 108 9.17 1.38 8.32
C SER A 108 9.25 -0.08 8.79
N PHE A 109 10.47 -0.61 8.95
CA PHE A 109 10.69 -1.93 9.55
C PHE A 109 9.94 -2.10 10.88
N SER A 110 10.03 -1.10 11.75
CA SER A 110 9.40 -1.11 13.07
C SER A 110 7.87 -1.13 12.98
N ASP A 111 7.30 -0.37 12.04
CA ASP A 111 5.85 -0.36 11.82
C ASP A 111 5.40 -1.71 11.27
N ALA A 112 6.10 -2.24 10.26
CA ALA A 112 5.77 -3.53 9.65
C ALA A 112 5.78 -4.67 10.68
N LYS A 113 6.82 -4.72 11.51
CA LYS A 113 6.93 -5.71 12.57
C LYS A 113 5.83 -5.55 13.61
N ARG A 114 5.55 -4.31 14.03
CA ARG A 114 4.49 -4.02 15.00
C ARG A 114 3.13 -4.49 14.51
N ILE A 115 2.79 -4.25 13.24
CA ILE A 115 1.50 -4.70 12.67
C ILE A 115 1.43 -6.22 12.64
N LEU A 116 2.52 -6.92 12.27
CA LEU A 116 2.57 -8.38 12.31
C LEU A 116 2.36 -8.93 13.73
N ASP A 117 3.05 -8.35 14.71
CA ASP A 117 2.93 -8.77 16.13
C ASP A 117 1.51 -8.54 16.68
N GLN A 118 0.79 -7.55 16.14
CA GLN A 118 -0.58 -7.17 16.53
C GLN A 118 -1.66 -7.64 15.54
N MET A 119 -1.33 -8.54 14.60
CA MET A 119 -2.23 -8.90 13.49
C MET A 119 -3.60 -9.39 13.95
N GLU A 120 -3.64 -10.08 15.09
CA GLU A 120 -4.89 -10.61 15.65
C GLU A 120 -5.79 -9.56 16.28
N ASP A 121 -5.23 -8.43 16.69
CA ASP A 121 -5.97 -7.30 17.26
C ASP A 121 -6.79 -6.56 16.19
N PHE A 122 -6.43 -6.72 14.91
CA PHE A 122 -7.14 -6.10 13.80
C PHE A 122 -8.38 -6.92 13.40
N GLU A 123 -9.55 -6.27 13.42
CA GLU A 123 -10.83 -6.83 12.95
C GLU A 123 -10.93 -6.88 11.41
N LEU A 124 -9.98 -7.58 10.78
CA LEU A 124 -9.93 -7.80 9.34
C LEU A 124 -10.44 -9.19 8.96
N LYS A 125 -11.04 -9.32 7.77
CA LYS A 125 -11.40 -10.63 7.19
C LYS A 125 -10.13 -11.47 7.02
N GLN A 126 -10.23 -12.80 7.22
CA GLN A 126 -9.07 -13.70 7.16
C GLN A 126 -8.25 -13.56 5.87
N ARG A 127 -8.91 -13.51 4.71
CA ARG A 127 -8.24 -13.32 3.42
C ARG A 127 -7.43 -12.02 3.35
N THR A 128 -7.92 -10.97 3.99
CA THR A 128 -7.21 -9.69 4.09
C THR A 128 -6.03 -9.80 5.04
N LYS A 129 -6.20 -10.45 6.21
CA LYS A 129 -5.09 -10.74 7.14
C LYS A 129 -3.97 -11.51 6.44
N ASP A 130 -4.30 -12.58 5.72
CA ASP A 130 -3.33 -13.41 5.00
C ASP A 130 -2.51 -12.58 4.00
N TYR A 131 -3.17 -11.71 3.24
CA TYR A 131 -2.50 -10.79 2.31
C TYR A 131 -1.60 -9.77 3.02
N VAL A 132 -2.09 -9.14 4.09
CA VAL A 132 -1.32 -8.16 4.87
C VAL A 132 -0.07 -8.83 5.44
N ILE A 133 -0.19 -10.04 6.01
CA ILE A 133 0.94 -10.82 6.54
C ILE A 133 1.97 -11.08 5.44
N GLU A 134 1.52 -11.51 4.26
CA GLU A 134 2.42 -11.78 3.13
C GLU A 134 3.20 -10.53 2.71
N VAL A 135 2.50 -9.39 2.56
CA VAL A 135 3.12 -8.11 2.17
C VAL A 135 4.11 -7.64 3.22
N LEU A 136 3.73 -7.62 4.50
CA LEU A 136 4.60 -7.18 5.59
C LEU A 136 5.84 -8.05 5.72
N SER A 137 5.68 -9.37 5.58
CA SER A 137 6.82 -10.31 5.63
C SER A 137 7.82 -10.03 4.51
N LYS A 138 7.33 -9.79 3.29
CA LYS A 138 8.18 -9.40 2.15
C LYS A 138 8.87 -8.06 2.36
N LEU A 139 8.17 -7.06 2.91
CA LEU A 139 8.76 -5.75 3.21
C LEU A 139 9.92 -5.88 4.19
N ILE A 140 9.74 -6.67 5.24
CA ILE A 140 10.77 -6.96 6.24
C ILE A 140 11.97 -7.66 5.59
N GLU A 141 11.76 -8.73 4.84
CA GLU A 141 12.84 -9.46 4.13
C GLU A 141 13.62 -8.56 3.18
N THR A 142 12.92 -7.71 2.42
CA THR A 142 13.57 -6.83 1.43
C THR A 142 14.42 -5.76 2.12
N GLN A 143 13.94 -5.20 3.24
CA GLN A 143 14.68 -4.21 4.03
C GLN A 143 15.97 -4.78 4.66
N PHE A 144 16.04 -6.10 4.93
CA PHE A 144 17.29 -6.77 5.33
C PHE A 144 18.33 -6.89 4.20
N THR A 145 17.91 -6.78 2.94
CA THR A 145 18.79 -7.01 1.77
C THR A 145 19.26 -5.75 1.07
N THR A 146 18.68 -4.59 1.39
CA THR A 146 19.11 -3.29 0.86
C THR A 146 20.30 -2.70 1.65
N PRO A 147 21.45 -2.39 1.01
CA PRO A 147 22.63 -1.84 1.70
C PRO A 147 22.45 -0.43 2.28
N TYR A 148 21.33 0.22 2.03
CA TYR A 148 21.12 1.64 2.36
C TYR A 148 20.93 1.94 3.86
N PHE A 149 20.71 0.93 4.70
CA PHE A 149 20.53 1.15 6.15
C PHE A 149 21.84 1.10 6.96
N SER A 150 22.96 0.64 6.40
CA SER A 150 24.25 0.65 7.10
C SER A 150 24.98 2.00 7.09
N GLU A 151 24.52 2.99 6.31
CA GLU A 151 25.19 4.30 6.17
C GLU A 151 24.52 5.46 6.94
N MET A 152 23.48 5.21 7.74
CA MET A 152 22.87 6.24 8.61
C MET A 152 23.11 6.01 10.12
N LEU A 153 24.03 5.12 10.48
CA LEU A 153 24.42 4.85 11.87
C LEU A 153 25.94 5.03 12.09
N GLU A 154 26.57 5.96 11.36
CA GLU A 154 27.85 6.56 11.75
C GLU A 154 27.66 7.94 12.41
#